data_AF-A0A8H6FP33-F1
#
_entry.id   AF-A0A8H6FP33-F1
#
_cell.length_a   1.000
_cell.length_b   1.000
_cell.length_c   1.000
_cell.angle_alpha   90.00
_cell.angle_beta   90.00
_cell.angle_gamma   90.00
#
_symmetry.space_group_name_H-M   'P 1'
#
loop_
_entity.id
_entity.type
_entity.pdbx_description
1 polymer ?
#
loop_
_entity_poly.entity_id
_entity_poly.type
_entity_poly.pdbx_seq_one_letter_code
_entity_poly.pdbx_strand_id
1 'polypeptide(L)'
;MIVVIICNLIKTVCMSIIAWKQDPEPLVTLGDAIASFLDRPDVTTEGNCIVGKTRFENSRSWDLLLCRWDPKRLRWWRAASQRRWLACNVLCISTLVVTGTLLSLGLNNDQLTDRSMSHLWSLGFGNVNAETLIRMNHSQDLSGPAGVILTVLVANSPQILLSFLYFAYNGLFTCMLLAEEWSAYASKRRFLRVTSPTGGQRSTYRLQLPYRYGIPLLIGSSALHWFVSQSIFLARVNVIDSAGVEVAGEGVSTCGYSPIALIFVIILGSIVVLLGIAFGFRKARVGMPHAGSCSAVISAACHPPEADVDASSKRVMWGVVAKESFKYRGKSVGHCSFTSLKVEAPIVGERYAGH
;
A
#
# COMPACT_ATOMS: atom_id res chain seq x y z
N MET A 1 10.95 4.06 29.11
CA MET A 1 9.81 3.21 29.56
C MET A 1 8.53 4.02 29.75
N ILE A 2 8.48 5.03 30.63
CA ILE A 2 7.27 5.83 30.90
C ILE A 2 6.65 6.46 29.64
N VAL A 3 7.46 7.12 28.80
CA VAL A 3 6.99 7.71 27.53
C VAL A 3 6.34 6.67 26.61
N VAL A 4 6.95 5.48 26.50
CA VAL A 4 6.42 4.37 25.68
C VAL A 4 5.09 3.86 26.24
N ILE A 5 4.95 3.77 27.57
CA ILE A 5 3.69 3.37 28.22
C ILE A 5 2.61 4.41 27.94
N ILE A 6 2.89 5.70 28.08
CA ILE A 6 1.95 6.79 27.80
C ILE A 6 1.50 6.76 26.33
N CYS A 7 2.43 6.66 25.38
CA CYS A 7 2.09 6.59 23.95
C CYS A 7 1.20 5.37 23.63
N ASN A 8 1.50 4.19 24.21
CA ASN A 8 0.67 3.00 24.01
C ASN A 8 -0.71 3.14 24.66
N LEU A 9 -0.80 3.76 25.84
CA LEU A 9 -2.08 4.03 26.49
C LEU A 9 -2.96 4.95 25.63
N ILE A 10 -2.39 6.06 25.13
CA ILE A 10 -3.09 6.97 24.22
C ILE A 10 -3.60 6.22 22.99
N LYS A 11 -2.73 5.41 22.37
CA LYS A 11 -3.08 4.59 21.19
C LYS A 11 -4.25 3.65 21.49
N THR A 12 -4.23 2.96 22.63
CA THR A 12 -5.30 2.06 23.06
C THR A 12 -6.61 2.81 23.29
N VAL A 13 -6.58 3.96 23.97
CA VAL A 13 -7.76 4.80 24.18
C VAL A 13 -8.35 5.26 22.85
N CYS A 14 -7.53 5.75 21.92
CA CYS A 14 -7.99 6.13 20.58
C CYS A 14 -8.62 4.96 19.82
N MET A 15 -7.99 3.78 19.84
CA MET A 15 -8.53 2.58 19.19
C MET A 15 -9.87 2.14 19.80
N SER A 16 -10.02 2.20 21.13
CA SER A 16 -11.26 1.88 21.81
C SER A 16 -12.38 2.86 21.46
N ILE A 17 -12.09 4.16 21.43
CA ILE A 17 -13.08 5.19 21.02
C ILE A 17 -13.54 4.94 19.58
N ILE A 18 -12.63 4.64 18.66
CA ILE A 18 -12.96 4.34 17.26
C ILE A 18 -13.83 3.07 17.18
N ALA A 19 -13.46 2.02 17.92
CA ALA A 19 -14.23 0.78 17.95
C ALA A 19 -15.66 0.97 18.49
N TRP A 20 -15.85 1.85 19.49
CA TRP A 20 -17.17 2.13 20.05
C TRP A 20 -18.03 3.08 19.19
N LYS A 21 -17.39 3.96 18.41
CA LYS A 21 -18.09 4.92 17.53
C LYS A 21 -18.24 4.43 16.09
N GLN A 22 -17.96 3.16 15.81
CA GLN A 22 -18.00 2.66 14.45
C GLN A 22 -19.45 2.60 13.94
N ASP A 23 -19.70 3.21 12.78
CA ASP A 23 -21.02 3.18 12.12
C ASP A 23 -21.46 1.75 11.81
N PRO A 24 -22.78 1.46 11.86
CA PRO A 24 -23.32 0.13 11.59
C PRO A 24 -23.17 -0.31 10.12
N GLU A 25 -23.02 0.63 9.18
CA GLU A 25 -22.88 0.38 7.74
C GLU A 25 -21.63 1.09 7.16
N PRO A 26 -20.41 0.63 7.50
CA PRO A 26 -19.21 1.36 7.12
C PRO A 26 -18.82 1.07 5.66
N LEU A 27 -18.55 2.11 4.88
CA LEU A 27 -18.12 2.04 3.47
C LEU A 27 -16.61 1.77 3.36
N VAL A 28 -16.16 0.60 3.84
CA VAL A 28 -14.73 0.25 3.92
C VAL A 28 -14.24 -0.44 2.65
N THR A 29 -15.08 -1.30 2.08
CA THR A 29 -14.74 -2.13 0.93
C THR A 29 -15.43 -1.64 -0.34
N LEU A 30 -14.91 -2.07 -1.50
CA LEU A 30 -15.58 -1.83 -2.78
C LEU A 30 -17.00 -2.39 -2.81
N GLY A 31 -17.21 -3.56 -2.18
CA GLY A 31 -18.53 -4.17 -2.11
C GLY A 31 -19.48 -3.36 -1.24
N ASP A 32 -19.02 -2.75 -0.14
CA ASP A 32 -19.86 -1.87 0.68
C ASP A 32 -20.36 -0.69 -0.15
N ALA A 33 -19.47 -0.07 -0.94
CA ALA A 33 -19.83 1.02 -1.84
C ALA A 33 -20.82 0.57 -2.93
N ILE A 34 -20.57 -0.58 -3.59
CA ILE A 34 -21.48 -1.10 -4.61
C ILE A 34 -22.85 -1.45 -3.99
N ALA A 35 -22.88 -2.10 -2.83
CA ALA A 35 -24.12 -2.46 -2.15
C ALA A 35 -24.93 -1.20 -1.81
N SER A 36 -24.28 -0.21 -1.20
CA SER A 36 -24.91 1.06 -0.84
C SER A 36 -25.52 1.79 -2.05
N PHE A 37 -24.79 1.88 -3.17
CA PHE A 37 -25.30 2.52 -4.38
C PHE A 37 -26.32 1.67 -5.15
N LEU A 38 -26.32 0.34 -5.01
CA LEU A 38 -27.38 -0.51 -5.56
C LEU A 38 -28.68 -0.37 -4.77
N ASP A 39 -28.60 -0.26 -3.45
CA ASP A 39 -29.77 -0.10 -2.58
C ASP A 39 -30.32 1.33 -2.63
N ARG A 40 -29.44 2.33 -2.81
CA ARG A 40 -29.79 3.76 -2.95
C ARG A 40 -29.01 4.40 -4.10
N PRO A 41 -29.47 4.26 -5.35
CA PRO A 41 -28.82 4.85 -6.52
C PRO A 41 -28.71 6.39 -6.42
N ASP A 42 -27.56 6.94 -6.79
CA ASP A 42 -27.31 8.38 -6.75
C ASP A 42 -27.70 9.05 -8.08
N VAL A 43 -28.76 9.85 -8.04
CA VAL A 43 -29.30 10.60 -9.18
C VAL A 43 -28.27 11.51 -9.87
N THR A 44 -27.23 11.97 -9.16
CA THR A 44 -26.21 12.87 -9.75
C THR A 44 -25.33 12.17 -10.79
N THR A 45 -25.20 10.85 -10.70
CA THR A 45 -24.36 10.03 -11.57
C THR A 45 -25.15 9.22 -12.60
N GLU A 46 -26.47 9.40 -12.61
CA GLU A 46 -27.37 8.69 -13.50
C GLU A 46 -26.96 8.90 -14.97
N GLY A 47 -26.97 7.83 -15.74
CA GLY A 47 -26.61 7.88 -17.16
C GLY A 47 -25.12 8.07 -17.46
N ASN A 48 -24.23 7.97 -16.47
CA ASN A 48 -22.78 8.10 -16.67
C ASN A 48 -22.00 6.76 -16.64
N CYS A 49 -22.66 5.66 -16.99
CA CYS A 49 -22.21 4.31 -16.69
C CYS A 49 -20.89 3.85 -17.36
N ILE A 50 -20.46 4.48 -18.45
CA ILE A 50 -19.19 4.14 -19.13
C ILE A 50 -18.07 5.17 -18.88
N VAL A 51 -18.29 6.13 -17.98
CA VAL A 51 -17.34 7.21 -17.69
C VAL A 51 -16.28 6.75 -16.68
N GLY A 52 -15.01 6.97 -17.01
CA GLY A 52 -13.89 6.69 -16.10
C GLY A 52 -13.54 7.88 -15.21
N LYS A 53 -12.81 7.60 -14.12
CA LYS A 53 -12.41 8.57 -13.09
C LYS A 53 -11.91 9.93 -13.63
N THR A 54 -10.97 9.93 -14.57
CA THR A 54 -10.34 11.17 -15.08
C THR A 54 -11.33 12.13 -15.73
N ARG A 55 -12.43 11.61 -16.29
CA ARG A 55 -13.44 12.45 -16.95
C ARG A 55 -14.39 13.08 -15.94
N PHE A 56 -14.71 12.38 -14.84
CA PHE A 56 -15.41 12.97 -13.70
C PHE A 56 -14.60 14.08 -13.02
N GLU A 57 -13.29 13.88 -12.85
CA GLU A 57 -12.40 14.87 -12.20
C GLU A 57 -12.23 16.16 -13.03
N ASN A 58 -12.28 16.06 -14.36
CA ASN A 58 -12.03 17.19 -15.25
C ASN A 58 -13.30 17.87 -15.78
N SER A 59 -14.49 17.35 -15.45
CA SER A 59 -15.75 17.92 -15.94
C SER A 59 -16.39 18.87 -14.94
N ARG A 60 -16.99 19.95 -15.44
CA ARG A 60 -17.77 20.92 -14.65
C ARG A 60 -19.23 20.49 -14.47
N SER A 61 -19.77 19.71 -15.40
CA SER A 61 -21.11 19.11 -15.32
C SER A 61 -21.04 17.64 -15.75
N TRP A 62 -21.99 16.82 -15.30
CA TRP A 62 -22.07 15.38 -15.63
C TRP A 62 -23.32 15.10 -16.48
N ASP A 63 -23.58 16.00 -17.43
CA ASP A 63 -24.75 15.92 -18.30
C ASP A 63 -24.71 14.66 -19.18
N LEU A 64 -25.85 13.99 -19.34
CA LEU A 64 -25.88 12.75 -20.12
C LEU A 64 -25.54 12.99 -21.60
N LEU A 65 -24.54 12.27 -22.08
CA LEU A 65 -24.10 12.14 -23.47
C LEU A 65 -24.04 10.67 -23.90
N LEU A 66 -24.15 10.44 -25.21
CA LEU A 66 -23.96 9.12 -25.80
C LEU A 66 -22.48 8.92 -26.15
N CYS A 67 -21.78 8.15 -25.33
CA CYS A 67 -20.36 7.89 -25.51
C CYS A 67 -20.12 6.56 -26.21
N ARG A 68 -19.13 6.53 -27.11
CA ARG A 68 -18.68 5.31 -27.79
C ARG A 68 -17.90 4.44 -26.81
N TRP A 69 -18.26 3.16 -26.71
CA TRP A 69 -17.50 2.22 -25.89
C TRP A 69 -16.18 1.85 -26.57
N ASP A 70 -15.07 2.22 -25.94
CA ASP A 70 -13.72 1.83 -26.36
C ASP A 70 -12.94 1.29 -25.14
N PRO A 71 -12.88 -0.05 -24.98
CA PRO A 71 -12.23 -0.65 -23.83
C PRO A 71 -10.70 -0.52 -23.94
N LYS A 72 -10.13 0.38 -23.14
CA LYS A 72 -8.67 0.52 -23.05
C LYS A 72 -8.05 -0.70 -22.39
N ARG A 73 -7.04 -1.31 -23.04
CA ARG A 73 -6.20 -2.34 -22.42
C ARG A 73 -5.36 -1.68 -21.33
N LEU A 74 -5.64 -2.03 -20.08
CA LEU A 74 -4.91 -1.52 -18.92
C LEU A 74 -3.91 -2.56 -18.40
N ARG A 75 -2.84 -2.07 -17.81
CA ARG A 75 -1.91 -2.86 -16.99
C ARG A 75 -2.07 -2.39 -15.55
N TRP A 76 -1.67 -3.22 -14.60
CA TRP A 76 -1.85 -2.96 -13.16
C TRP A 76 -1.24 -1.64 -12.69
N TRP A 77 -0.08 -1.21 -13.22
CA TRP A 77 0.52 0.08 -12.86
C TRP A 77 -0.40 1.28 -13.13
N ARG A 78 -1.30 1.22 -14.13
CA ARG A 78 -2.28 2.29 -14.40
C ARG A 78 -3.42 2.36 -13.37
N ALA A 79 -3.58 1.34 -12.52
CA ALA A 79 -4.58 1.36 -11.46
C ALA A 79 -4.21 2.30 -10.30
N ALA A 80 -2.93 2.66 -10.17
CA ALA A 80 -2.46 3.63 -9.21
C ALA A 80 -1.87 4.85 -9.93
N SER A 81 -1.77 5.97 -9.20
CA SER A 81 -1.20 7.20 -9.75
C SER A 81 0.27 7.00 -10.14
N GLN A 82 0.65 7.48 -11.32
CA GLN A 82 2.04 7.44 -11.80
C GLN A 82 3.00 8.17 -10.86
N ARG A 83 2.54 9.27 -10.24
CA ARG A 83 3.33 10.00 -9.24
C ARG A 83 3.62 9.14 -8.01
N ARG A 84 2.65 8.33 -7.56
CA ARG A 84 2.83 7.41 -6.43
C ARG A 84 3.81 6.29 -6.76
N TRP A 85 3.72 5.74 -7.97
CA TRP A 85 4.69 4.76 -8.48
C TRP A 85 6.09 5.34 -8.52
N LEU A 86 6.26 6.50 -9.16
CA LEU A 86 7.56 7.16 -9.29
C LEU A 86 8.14 7.50 -7.93
N ALA A 87 7.38 8.18 -7.06
CA ALA A 87 7.85 8.56 -5.73
C ALA A 87 8.25 7.34 -4.89
N CYS A 88 7.45 6.27 -4.89
CA CYS A 88 7.75 5.05 -4.14
C CYS A 88 9.01 4.36 -4.66
N ASN A 89 9.14 4.18 -5.98
CA ASN A 89 10.30 3.49 -6.56
C ASN A 89 11.58 4.33 -6.46
N VAL A 90 11.50 5.64 -6.68
CA VAL A 90 12.63 6.56 -6.47
C VAL A 90 13.09 6.51 -5.03
N LEU A 91 12.17 6.56 -4.07
CA LEU A 91 12.53 6.48 -2.65
C LEU A 91 13.19 5.13 -2.34
N CYS A 92 12.63 3.99 -2.78
CA CYS A 92 13.25 2.68 -2.58
C CYS A 92 14.64 2.55 -3.21
N ILE A 93 14.79 2.98 -4.46
CA ILE A 93 16.07 2.91 -5.17
C ILE A 93 17.09 3.82 -4.48
N SER A 94 16.68 5.02 -4.07
CA SER A 94 17.55 5.93 -3.32
C SER A 94 18.01 5.33 -1.99
N THR A 95 17.11 4.67 -1.24
CA THR A 95 17.47 3.94 -0.02
C THR A 95 18.47 2.83 -0.31
N LEU A 96 18.25 2.02 -1.35
CA LEU A 96 19.20 0.96 -1.74
C LEU A 96 20.56 1.51 -2.16
N VAL A 97 20.59 2.63 -2.89
CA VAL A 97 21.84 3.32 -3.26
C VAL A 97 22.55 3.81 -2.01
N VAL A 98 21.85 4.47 -1.09
CA VAL A 98 22.42 4.93 0.18
C VAL A 98 22.98 3.75 0.98
N THR A 99 22.23 2.66 1.14
CA THR A 99 22.71 1.44 1.81
C THR A 99 23.95 0.86 1.12
N GLY A 100 23.98 0.82 -0.22
CA GLY A 100 25.14 0.39 -1.00
C GLY A 100 26.36 1.29 -0.81
N THR A 101 26.17 2.61 -0.77
CA THR A 101 27.26 3.55 -0.48
C THR A 101 27.78 3.40 0.93
N LEU A 102 26.91 3.22 1.93
CA LEU A 102 27.31 2.98 3.32
C LEU A 102 28.09 1.68 3.47
N LEU A 103 27.66 0.61 2.78
CA LEU A 103 28.40 -0.64 2.73
C LEU A 103 29.78 -0.44 2.09
N SER A 104 29.85 0.27 0.96
CA SER A 104 31.12 0.57 0.29
C SER A 104 32.07 1.37 1.19
N LEU A 105 31.56 2.40 1.88
CA LEU A 105 32.34 3.18 2.85
C LEU A 105 32.83 2.30 4.00
N GLY A 106 31.99 1.40 4.52
CA GLY A 106 32.37 0.46 5.56
C GLY A 106 33.46 -0.53 5.12
N LEU A 107 33.34 -1.10 3.91
CA LEU A 107 34.34 -2.03 3.37
C LEU A 107 35.68 -1.38 3.04
N ASN A 108 35.68 -0.06 2.81
CA ASN A 108 36.87 0.75 2.58
C ASN A 108 37.43 1.37 3.89
N ASN A 109 36.88 1.03 5.05
CA ASN A 109 37.42 1.49 6.33
C ASN A 109 38.77 0.79 6.60
N ASP A 110 39.80 1.58 6.92
CA ASP A 110 41.15 1.10 7.22
C ASP A 110 41.21 0.17 8.45
N GLN A 111 40.21 0.24 9.33
CA GLN A 111 40.11 -0.65 10.50
C GLN A 111 39.70 -2.08 10.16
N LEU A 112 39.15 -2.31 8.96
CA LEU A 112 38.68 -3.63 8.55
C LEU A 112 39.87 -4.45 8.03
N THR A 113 40.20 -5.54 8.73
CA THR A 113 41.43 -6.30 8.49
C THR A 113 41.35 -7.20 7.25
N ASP A 114 40.18 -7.77 6.98
CA ASP A 114 39.91 -8.59 5.80
C ASP A 114 38.53 -8.23 5.20
N ARG A 115 38.41 -8.37 3.88
CA ARG A 115 37.20 -8.08 3.09
C ARG A 115 36.56 -9.36 2.55
N SER A 116 37.13 -10.53 2.85
CA SER A 116 36.57 -11.82 2.45
C SER A 116 35.17 -12.04 3.03
N MET A 117 34.27 -12.69 2.28
CA MET A 117 32.91 -12.98 2.75
C MET A 117 32.90 -13.81 4.04
N SER A 118 33.88 -14.70 4.21
CA SER A 118 34.04 -15.50 5.43
C SER A 118 34.37 -14.63 6.64
N HIS A 119 35.26 -13.64 6.50
CA HIS A 119 35.57 -12.69 7.58
C HIS A 119 34.36 -11.82 7.91
N LEU A 120 33.70 -11.25 6.90
CA LEU A 120 32.49 -10.44 7.10
C LEU A 120 31.37 -11.21 7.81
N TRP A 121 31.27 -12.51 7.55
CA TRP A 121 30.35 -13.39 8.27
C TRP A 121 30.77 -13.63 9.72
N SER A 122 32.07 -13.83 9.98
CA SER A 122 32.60 -14.02 11.34
C SER A 122 32.47 -12.80 12.24
N LEU A 123 32.42 -11.58 11.67
CA LEU A 123 32.07 -10.36 12.41
C LEU A 123 30.66 -10.46 13.02
N GLY A 124 29.77 -11.23 12.40
CA GLY A 124 28.44 -11.54 12.89
C GLY A 124 27.39 -10.47 12.61
N PHE A 125 26.14 -10.81 12.93
CA PHE A 125 24.99 -9.91 12.84
C PHE A 125 24.81 -9.19 14.16
N GLY A 126 24.76 -7.85 14.15
CA GLY A 126 24.49 -7.04 15.35
C GLY A 126 25.53 -7.13 16.47
N ASN A 127 26.67 -7.78 16.25
CA ASN A 127 27.74 -7.90 17.23
C ASN A 127 28.62 -6.65 17.24
N VAL A 128 28.94 -6.14 18.43
CA VAL A 128 29.86 -5.03 18.62
C VAL A 128 31.28 -5.53 18.32
N ASN A 129 31.94 -4.96 17.30
CA ASN A 129 33.32 -5.23 16.97
C ASN A 129 34.08 -3.92 16.74
N ALA A 130 35.32 -3.82 17.23
CA ALA A 130 36.16 -2.65 17.08
C ALA A 130 36.45 -2.28 15.61
N GLU A 131 36.46 -3.26 14.70
CA GLU A 131 36.64 -3.03 13.25
C GLU A 131 35.42 -2.36 12.58
N THR A 132 34.23 -2.49 13.19
CA THR A 132 32.97 -2.03 12.61
C THR A 132 32.28 -0.95 13.46
N LEU A 133 33.04 -0.25 14.29
CA LEU A 133 32.58 0.96 14.97
C LEU A 133 32.67 2.17 14.03
N ILE A 134 31.61 2.95 13.94
CA ILE A 134 31.63 4.22 13.22
C ILE A 134 32.41 5.23 14.06
N ARG A 135 33.59 5.64 13.59
CA ARG A 135 34.34 6.73 14.21
C ARG A 135 33.79 8.07 13.74
N MET A 136 33.05 8.75 14.60
CA MET A 136 32.71 10.16 14.41
C MET A 136 33.94 10.97 14.85
N ASN A 137 34.61 11.67 13.91
CA ASN A 137 35.80 12.50 14.18
C ASN A 137 35.55 13.71 15.12
N HIS A 138 34.42 13.77 15.82
CA HIS A 138 34.00 14.82 16.75
C HIS A 138 33.64 14.20 18.10
N SER A 139 34.60 13.49 18.70
CA SER A 139 34.38 12.60 19.85
C SER A 139 34.28 13.30 21.21
N GLN A 140 34.34 14.63 21.29
CA GLN A 140 34.20 15.33 22.58
C GLN A 140 32.74 15.68 22.95
N ASP A 141 31.81 15.77 21.99
CA ASP A 141 30.43 16.24 22.26
C ASP A 141 29.38 15.13 22.51
N LEU A 142 29.76 13.84 22.44
CA LEU A 142 28.82 12.71 22.57
C LEU A 142 28.99 11.84 23.85
N SER A 143 29.83 12.26 24.80
CA SER A 143 30.08 11.49 26.04
C SER A 143 28.96 11.56 27.09
N GLY A 144 27.90 12.35 26.84
CA GLY A 144 26.76 12.53 27.74
C GLY A 144 25.45 11.86 27.31
N PRO A 145 24.37 11.99 28.12
CA PRO A 145 23.04 11.47 27.80
C PRO A 145 22.50 11.94 26.44
N ALA A 146 22.85 13.16 26.03
CA ALA A 146 22.48 13.71 24.73
C ALA A 146 23.09 12.93 23.56
N GLY A 147 24.35 12.49 23.68
CA GLY A 147 25.02 11.68 22.66
C GLY A 147 24.40 10.29 22.51
N VAL A 148 24.00 9.67 23.63
CA VAL A 148 23.23 8.41 23.63
C VAL A 148 21.91 8.60 22.89
N ILE A 149 21.15 9.66 23.21
CA ILE A 149 19.85 9.94 22.58
C ILE A 149 20.02 10.15 21.07
N LEU A 150 20.99 10.96 20.65
CA LEU A 150 21.26 11.22 19.23
C LEU A 150 21.60 9.92 18.49
N THR A 151 22.47 9.10 19.08
CA THR A 151 22.90 7.83 18.47
C THR A 151 21.74 6.84 18.35
N VAL A 152 20.86 6.78 19.36
CA VAL A 152 19.62 5.98 19.31
C VAL A 152 18.71 6.47 18.19
N LEU A 153 18.53 7.78 18.03
CA LEU A 153 17.72 8.35 16.96
C LEU A 153 18.29 8.02 15.58
N VAL A 154 19.61 8.17 15.40
CA VAL A 154 20.29 7.86 14.14
C VAL A 154 20.15 6.39 13.79
N ALA A 155 20.46 5.47 14.71
CA ALA A 155 20.36 4.03 14.49
C ALA A 155 18.94 3.56 14.16
N ASN A 156 17.91 4.25 14.67
CA ASN A 156 16.51 3.91 14.42
C ASN A 156 15.87 4.70 13.26
N SER A 157 16.48 5.76 12.75
CA SER A 157 15.94 6.54 11.64
C SER A 157 15.62 5.71 10.37
N PRO A 158 16.40 4.67 10.00
CA PRO A 158 16.05 3.83 8.85
C PRO A 158 14.76 3.01 9.08
N GLN A 159 14.40 2.71 10.33
CA GLN A 159 13.18 1.98 10.67
C GLN A 159 11.93 2.79 10.34
N ILE A 160 11.98 4.11 10.55
CA ILE A 160 10.89 5.02 10.20
C ILE A 160 10.72 5.04 8.66
N LEU A 161 11.83 5.17 7.94
CA LEU A 161 11.83 5.16 6.47
C LEU A 161 11.25 3.85 5.91
N LEU A 162 11.66 2.69 6.43
CA LEU A 162 11.10 1.39 6.04
C LEU A 162 9.58 1.32 6.27
N SER A 163 9.09 1.87 7.39
CA SER A 163 7.66 1.89 7.69
C SER A 163 6.85 2.67 6.66
N PHE A 164 7.36 3.84 6.24
CA PHE A 164 6.73 4.64 5.18
C PHE A 164 6.76 3.94 3.82
N LEU A 165 7.88 3.28 3.50
CA LEU A 165 8.01 2.47 2.27
C LEU A 165 7.01 1.31 2.24
N TYR A 166 6.86 0.60 3.36
CA TYR A 166 5.86 -0.45 3.50
C TYR A 166 4.43 0.08 3.28
N PHE A 167 4.08 1.20 3.90
CA PHE A 167 2.77 1.83 3.71
C PHE A 167 2.53 2.23 2.24
N ALA A 168 3.54 2.81 1.59
CA ALA A 168 3.47 3.18 0.18
C ALA A 168 3.24 1.95 -0.73
N TYR A 169 3.99 0.87 -0.52
CA TYR A 169 3.82 -0.38 -1.26
C TYR A 169 2.45 -1.03 -1.01
N ASN A 170 2.03 -1.11 0.25
CA ASN A 170 0.73 -1.65 0.61
C ASN A 170 -0.39 -0.87 -0.09
N GLY A 171 -0.28 0.47 -0.12
CA GLY A 171 -1.18 1.33 -0.85
C GLY A 171 -1.18 1.11 -2.37
N LEU A 172 -0.02 0.84 -3.00
CA LEU A 172 0.07 0.51 -4.43
C LEU A 172 -0.63 -0.82 -4.74
N PHE A 173 -0.32 -1.87 -3.97
CA PHE A 173 -0.97 -3.17 -4.13
C PHE A 173 -2.46 -3.11 -3.88
N THR A 174 -2.92 -2.33 -2.91
CA THR A 174 -4.34 -2.12 -2.64
C THR A 174 -5.05 -1.54 -3.86
N CYS A 175 -4.51 -0.49 -4.48
CA CYS A 175 -5.09 0.09 -5.70
C CYS A 175 -5.13 -0.92 -6.87
N MET A 176 -4.06 -1.69 -7.06
CA MET A 176 -4.00 -2.71 -8.12
C MET A 176 -5.03 -3.82 -7.94
N LEU A 177 -5.16 -4.33 -6.71
CA LEU A 177 -6.10 -5.41 -6.40
C LEU A 177 -7.55 -4.94 -6.40
N LEU A 178 -7.81 -3.70 -5.97
CA LEU A 178 -9.11 -3.06 -6.07
C LEU A 178 -9.55 -2.96 -7.53
N ALA A 179 -8.66 -2.54 -8.43
CA ALA A 179 -8.95 -2.47 -9.86
C ALA A 179 -9.16 -3.86 -10.49
N GLU A 180 -8.40 -4.88 -10.07
CA GLU A 180 -8.59 -6.26 -10.51
C GLU A 180 -9.94 -6.84 -10.01
N GLU A 181 -10.34 -6.51 -8.79
CA GLU A 181 -11.64 -6.90 -8.25
C GLU A 181 -12.79 -6.22 -9.01
N TRP A 182 -12.72 -4.91 -9.18
CA TRP A 182 -13.69 -4.13 -9.94
C TRP A 182 -13.89 -4.69 -11.35
N SER A 183 -12.80 -4.84 -12.10
CA SER A 183 -12.84 -5.35 -13.48
C SER A 183 -13.28 -6.82 -13.59
N ALA A 184 -13.16 -7.61 -12.52
CA ALA A 184 -13.63 -9.00 -12.54
C ALA A 184 -15.16 -9.08 -12.70
N TYR A 185 -15.91 -8.09 -12.22
CA TYR A 185 -17.37 -8.02 -12.35
C TYR A 185 -17.84 -7.77 -13.79
N ALA A 186 -16.95 -7.35 -14.69
CA ALA A 186 -17.26 -7.24 -16.13
C ALA A 186 -17.39 -8.61 -16.82
N SER A 187 -16.82 -9.65 -16.23
CA SER A 187 -16.64 -10.97 -16.89
C SER A 187 -17.37 -12.11 -16.20
N LYS A 188 -17.68 -11.97 -14.90
CA LYS A 188 -18.24 -13.07 -14.10
C LYS A 188 -19.18 -12.52 -13.03
N ARG A 189 -20.37 -13.12 -12.93
CA ARG A 189 -21.30 -12.93 -11.81
C ARG A 189 -20.68 -13.37 -10.49
N ARG A 190 -20.70 -12.48 -9.48
CA ARG A 190 -20.13 -12.73 -8.15
C ARG A 190 -20.99 -12.06 -7.09
N PHE A 191 -20.97 -12.62 -5.89
CA PHE A 191 -21.48 -11.92 -4.71
C PHE A 191 -20.56 -10.75 -4.34
N LEU A 192 -21.15 -9.70 -3.76
CA LEU A 192 -20.40 -8.59 -3.19
C LEU A 192 -19.64 -9.04 -1.95
N ARG A 193 -18.43 -8.49 -1.79
CA ARG A 193 -17.60 -8.68 -0.60
C ARG A 193 -17.71 -7.44 0.27
N VAL A 194 -18.42 -7.57 1.38
CA VAL A 194 -18.84 -6.46 2.24
C VAL A 194 -18.36 -6.68 3.68
N THR A 195 -18.39 -5.62 4.47
CA THR A 195 -18.00 -5.64 5.88
C THR A 195 -19.10 -6.29 6.74
N SER A 196 -20.37 -5.92 6.52
CA SER A 196 -21.54 -6.47 7.21
C SER A 196 -22.45 -7.17 6.19
N PRO A 197 -22.37 -8.50 6.02
CA PRO A 197 -23.09 -9.19 4.95
C PRO A 197 -24.58 -9.36 5.24
N THR A 198 -25.40 -9.15 4.22
CA THR A 198 -26.81 -9.53 4.18
C THR A 198 -27.08 -10.53 3.05
N GLY A 199 -28.02 -11.46 3.27
CA GLY A 199 -28.41 -12.45 2.28
C GLY A 199 -27.24 -13.31 1.77
N GLY A 200 -27.00 -13.29 0.44
CA GLY A 200 -25.96 -14.09 -0.22
C GLY A 200 -24.57 -13.43 -0.26
N GLN A 201 -24.41 -12.22 0.27
CA GLN A 201 -23.15 -11.49 0.28
C GLN A 201 -22.07 -12.24 1.09
N ARG A 202 -20.81 -11.94 0.80
CA ARG A 202 -19.68 -12.54 1.51
C ARG A 202 -19.07 -11.53 2.45
N SER A 203 -18.95 -11.89 3.72
CA SER A 203 -18.15 -11.11 4.66
C SER A 203 -16.70 -11.02 4.17
N THR A 204 -16.08 -9.87 4.36
CA THR A 204 -14.65 -9.65 4.17
C THR A 204 -14.10 -8.92 5.38
N TYR A 205 -13.62 -9.68 6.36
CA TYR A 205 -12.73 -9.18 7.43
C TYR A 205 -11.26 -9.17 6.96
N ARG A 206 -11.01 -8.76 5.72
CA ARG A 206 -9.63 -8.67 5.24
C ARG A 206 -9.04 -7.38 5.77
N LEU A 207 -7.93 -7.49 6.50
CA LEU A 207 -6.85 -6.50 6.42
C LEU A 207 -6.73 -6.09 4.95
N GLN A 208 -6.61 -4.79 4.64
CA GLN A 208 -6.76 -4.13 3.32
C GLN A 208 -6.36 -4.90 2.03
N LEU A 209 -5.49 -5.93 2.14
CA LEU A 209 -5.02 -6.81 1.06
C LEU A 209 -5.38 -8.30 1.30
N PRO A 210 -5.77 -9.08 0.26
CA PRO A 210 -5.84 -10.54 0.35
C PRO A 210 -4.55 -11.17 0.89
N TYR A 211 -4.66 -12.14 1.80
CA TYR A 211 -3.51 -12.74 2.50
C TYR A 211 -2.38 -13.25 1.60
N ARG A 212 -2.71 -13.76 0.40
CA ARG A 212 -1.71 -14.18 -0.60
C ARG A 212 -0.73 -13.08 -1.05
N TYR A 213 -1.10 -11.80 -0.86
CA TYR A 213 -0.23 -10.66 -1.12
C TYR A 213 0.18 -9.97 0.18
N GLY A 214 -0.75 -9.88 1.15
CA GLY A 214 -0.51 -9.21 2.42
C GLY A 214 0.53 -9.92 3.29
N ILE A 215 0.47 -11.26 3.37
CA ILE A 215 1.42 -12.05 4.19
C ILE A 215 2.84 -11.96 3.65
N PRO A 216 3.12 -12.17 2.33
CA PRO A 216 4.47 -11.99 1.80
C PRO A 216 5.02 -10.58 2.00
N LEU A 217 4.21 -9.53 1.81
CA LEU A 217 4.62 -8.16 2.05
C LEU A 217 4.95 -7.91 3.53
N LEU A 218 4.15 -8.46 4.45
CA LEU A 218 4.39 -8.36 5.88
C LEU A 218 5.68 -9.07 6.28
N ILE A 219 5.87 -10.33 5.84
CA ILE A 219 7.09 -11.10 6.13
C ILE A 219 8.31 -10.37 5.58
N GLY A 220 8.27 -9.92 4.33
CA GLY A 220 9.38 -9.18 3.71
C GLY A 220 9.69 -7.89 4.46
N SER A 221 8.67 -7.14 4.87
CA SER A 221 8.83 -5.93 5.67
C SER A 221 9.45 -6.25 7.03
N SER A 222 8.91 -7.21 7.77
CA SER A 222 9.43 -7.62 9.08
C SER A 222 10.89 -8.09 8.99
N ALA A 223 11.23 -8.86 7.96
CA ALA A 223 12.61 -9.29 7.72
C ALA A 223 13.53 -8.11 7.40
N LEU A 224 13.12 -7.15 6.56
CA LEU A 224 13.90 -5.94 6.29
C LEU A 224 14.12 -5.10 7.56
N HIS A 225 13.08 -4.90 8.37
CA HIS A 225 13.19 -4.19 9.65
C HIS A 225 14.19 -4.88 10.59
N TRP A 226 14.13 -6.21 10.66
CA TRP A 226 15.06 -7.00 11.46
C TRP A 226 16.50 -6.90 10.94
N PHE A 227 16.73 -7.10 9.63
CA PHE A 227 18.08 -6.95 9.07
C PHE A 227 18.63 -5.53 9.27
N VAL A 228 17.80 -4.51 9.11
CA VAL A 228 18.21 -3.12 9.33
C VAL A 228 18.59 -2.88 10.79
N SER A 229 17.89 -3.47 11.77
CA SER A 229 18.26 -3.34 13.19
C SER A 229 19.60 -4.01 13.52
N GLN A 230 19.98 -5.04 12.76
CA GLN A 230 21.30 -5.68 12.86
C GLN A 230 22.38 -4.97 12.03
N SER A 231 21.97 -4.13 11.07
CA SER A 231 22.88 -3.44 10.15
C SER A 231 23.52 -2.19 10.73
N ILE A 232 22.78 -1.44 11.54
CA ILE A 232 23.22 -0.23 12.25
C ILE A 232 22.60 -0.29 13.63
N PHE A 233 23.44 -0.31 14.67
CA PHE A 233 23.01 -0.48 16.06
C PHE A 233 23.81 0.42 16.98
N LEU A 234 23.24 0.76 18.14
CA LEU A 234 23.93 1.53 19.18
C LEU A 234 25.07 0.69 19.76
N ALA A 235 26.26 1.27 19.83
CA ALA A 235 27.43 0.73 20.51
C ALA A 235 27.96 1.77 21.50
N ARG A 236 28.13 1.39 22.76
CA ARG A 236 28.72 2.24 23.79
C ARG A 236 30.08 1.69 24.17
N VAL A 237 31.10 2.52 24.07
CA VAL A 237 32.47 2.20 24.46
C VAL A 237 32.75 2.92 25.78
N ASN A 238 32.99 2.18 26.85
CA ASN A 238 33.40 2.72 28.13
C ASN A 238 34.93 2.58 28.26
N VAL A 239 35.58 3.61 28.79
CA VAL A 239 37.02 3.57 29.10
C VAL A 239 37.18 3.12 30.55
N ILE A 240 37.99 2.09 30.76
CA ILE A 240 38.27 1.50 32.07
C ILE A 240 39.74 1.76 32.38
N ASP A 241 40.02 2.25 33.59
CA ASP A 241 41.39 2.51 34.05
C ASP A 241 42.13 1.20 34.44
N SER A 242 43.41 1.32 34.80
CA SER A 242 44.23 0.18 35.25
C SER A 242 43.76 -0.44 36.57
N ALA A 243 42.88 0.22 37.32
CA ALA A 243 42.26 -0.28 38.54
C ALA A 243 40.91 -0.98 38.27
N GLY A 244 40.45 -1.03 37.02
CA GLY A 244 39.17 -1.62 36.64
C GLY A 244 37.96 -0.70 36.85
N VAL A 245 38.19 0.59 37.10
CA VAL A 245 37.15 1.59 37.33
C VAL A 245 36.85 2.35 36.04
N GLU A 246 35.55 2.53 35.73
CA GLU A 246 35.14 3.32 34.57
C GLU A 246 35.52 4.80 34.76
N VAL A 247 36.23 5.36 33.78
CA VAL A 247 36.61 6.76 33.79
C VAL A 247 35.40 7.60 33.37
N ALA A 248 34.81 8.29 34.35
CA ALA A 248 33.64 9.11 34.13
C ALA A 248 33.93 10.23 33.11
N GLY A 249 33.09 10.32 32.07
CA GLY A 249 33.21 11.35 31.02
C GLY A 249 34.05 10.95 29.80
N GLU A 250 34.78 9.82 29.85
CA GLU A 250 35.58 9.33 28.71
C GLU A 250 34.86 8.28 27.85
N GLY A 251 33.70 7.78 28.30
CA GLY A 251 32.88 6.88 27.50
C GLY A 251 32.24 7.58 26.30
N VAL A 252 32.22 6.90 25.15
CA VAL A 252 31.66 7.43 23.90
C VAL A 252 30.52 6.53 23.41
N SER A 253 29.40 7.15 23.04
CA SER A 253 28.30 6.46 22.35
C SER A 253 28.43 6.66 20.85
N THR A 254 28.44 5.57 20.10
CA THR A 254 28.51 5.59 18.63
C THR A 254 27.63 4.50 18.01
N CYS A 255 27.56 4.44 16.69
CA CYS A 255 26.92 3.35 15.98
C CYS A 255 27.95 2.27 15.61
N GLY A 256 27.61 1.01 15.82
CA GLY A 256 28.23 -0.11 15.12
C GLY A 256 27.48 -0.38 13.81
N TYR A 257 28.15 -0.98 12.84
CA TYR A 257 27.51 -1.50 11.65
C TYR A 257 27.90 -2.96 11.36
N SER A 258 27.05 -3.68 10.63
CA SER A 258 27.32 -5.05 10.20
C SER A 258 27.30 -5.13 8.66
N PRO A 259 28.46 -5.36 8.01
CA PRO A 259 28.55 -5.48 6.55
C PRO A 259 27.65 -6.59 6.01
N ILE A 260 27.60 -7.75 6.69
CA ILE A 260 26.78 -8.87 6.25
C ILE A 260 25.29 -8.53 6.31
N ALA A 261 24.82 -7.88 7.38
CA ALA A 261 23.42 -7.46 7.46
C ALA A 261 23.06 -6.45 6.37
N LEU A 262 23.94 -5.48 6.06
CA LEU A 262 23.74 -4.53 4.96
C LEU A 262 23.62 -5.25 3.59
N ILE A 263 24.41 -6.29 3.33
CA ILE A 263 24.30 -7.11 2.12
C ILE A 263 22.91 -7.75 2.03
N PHE A 264 22.41 -8.35 3.12
CA PHE A 264 21.06 -8.93 3.14
C PHE A 264 19.95 -7.89 2.94
N VAL A 265 20.11 -6.67 3.50
CA VAL A 265 19.18 -5.56 3.24
C VAL A 265 19.15 -5.21 1.75
N ILE A 266 20.31 -5.12 1.09
CA ILE A 266 20.40 -4.80 -0.35
C ILE A 266 19.74 -5.91 -1.18
N ILE A 267 20.04 -7.18 -0.89
CA ILE A 267 19.49 -8.32 -1.64
C ILE A 267 17.96 -8.37 -1.48
N LEU A 268 17.47 -8.41 -0.24
CA LEU A 268 16.04 -8.53 0.03
C LEU A 268 15.28 -7.29 -0.47
N GLY A 269 15.82 -6.09 -0.25
CA GLY A 269 15.22 -4.85 -0.72
C GLY A 269 15.15 -4.79 -2.25
N SER A 270 16.19 -5.24 -2.95
CA SER A 270 16.19 -5.33 -4.42
C SER A 270 15.13 -6.31 -4.93
N ILE A 271 15.00 -7.49 -4.29
CA ILE A 271 13.96 -8.47 -4.63
C ILE A 271 12.55 -7.85 -4.48
N VAL A 272 12.29 -7.15 -3.37
CA VAL A 272 11.00 -6.50 -3.12
C VAL A 272 10.69 -5.45 -4.20
N VAL A 273 11.66 -4.62 -4.57
CA VAL A 273 11.49 -3.60 -5.63
C VAL A 273 11.24 -4.24 -6.98
N LEU A 274 12.03 -5.24 -7.37
CA LEU A 274 11.88 -5.94 -8.65
C LEU A 274 10.52 -6.63 -8.76
N LEU A 275 10.08 -7.32 -7.70
CA LEU A 275 8.76 -7.95 -7.67
C LEU A 275 7.64 -6.91 -7.76
N GLY A 276 7.75 -5.80 -7.04
CA GLY A 276 6.78 -4.69 -7.10
C GLY A 276 6.61 -4.16 -8.52
N ILE A 277 7.73 -3.87 -9.20
CA ILE A 277 7.75 -3.42 -10.60
C ILE A 277 7.15 -4.50 -11.52
N ALA A 278 7.54 -5.76 -11.36
CA ALA A 278 7.02 -6.87 -12.16
C ALA A 278 5.49 -7.03 -12.04
N PHE A 279 4.94 -6.90 -10.82
CA PHE A 279 3.49 -6.90 -10.61
C PHE A 279 2.80 -5.72 -11.30
N GLY A 280 3.44 -4.55 -11.36
CA GLY A 280 2.94 -3.39 -12.10
C GLY A 280 2.75 -3.65 -13.60
N PHE A 281 3.60 -4.49 -14.20
CA PHE A 281 3.52 -4.85 -15.63
C PHE A 281 2.44 -5.89 -15.96
N ARG A 282 1.84 -6.54 -14.96
CA ARG A 282 0.77 -7.51 -15.16
C ARG A 282 -0.39 -6.89 -15.92
N LYS A 283 -0.92 -7.64 -16.91
CA LYS A 283 -2.12 -7.25 -17.67
C LYS A 283 -3.33 -7.22 -16.74
N ALA A 284 -4.07 -6.11 -16.73
CA ALA A 284 -5.34 -6.01 -16.01
C ALA A 284 -6.46 -6.64 -16.85
N ARG A 285 -7.52 -7.09 -16.20
CA ARG A 285 -8.75 -7.47 -16.91
C ARG A 285 -9.36 -6.23 -17.55
N VAL A 286 -9.95 -6.44 -18.72
CA VAL A 286 -10.61 -5.40 -19.51
C VAL A 286 -12.10 -5.69 -19.51
N GLY A 287 -12.92 -4.64 -19.52
CA GLY A 287 -14.36 -4.80 -19.66
C GLY A 287 -15.19 -3.79 -18.88
N MET A 288 -14.59 -3.00 -17.98
CA MET A 288 -15.27 -1.95 -17.22
C MET A 288 -14.45 -0.65 -17.22
N PRO A 289 -15.10 0.52 -17.10
CA PRO A 289 -14.40 1.78 -16.84
C PRO A 289 -13.53 1.68 -15.60
N HIS A 290 -12.38 2.35 -15.59
CA HIS A 290 -11.53 2.36 -14.41
C HIS A 290 -12.12 3.27 -13.33
N ALA A 291 -12.62 2.66 -12.25
CA ALA A 291 -13.12 3.38 -11.08
C ALA A 291 -12.01 3.88 -10.14
N GLY A 292 -10.95 3.08 -9.97
CA GLY A 292 -9.98 3.30 -8.90
C GLY A 292 -10.69 3.26 -7.55
N SER A 293 -10.80 4.41 -6.89
CA SER A 293 -11.56 4.62 -5.64
C SER A 293 -12.54 5.79 -5.75
N CYS A 294 -12.97 6.15 -6.97
CA CYS A 294 -13.88 7.27 -7.21
C CYS A 294 -15.32 6.83 -6.97
N SER A 295 -15.96 7.36 -5.93
CA SER A 295 -17.37 7.08 -5.60
C SER A 295 -18.30 7.39 -6.75
N ALA A 296 -18.07 8.49 -7.48
CA ALA A 296 -18.89 8.86 -8.64
C ALA A 296 -18.87 7.80 -9.75
N VAL A 297 -17.73 7.17 -10.03
CA VAL A 297 -17.65 6.09 -11.02
C VAL A 297 -18.35 4.82 -10.51
N ILE A 298 -18.20 4.51 -9.23
CA ILE A 298 -18.86 3.34 -8.63
C ILE A 298 -20.37 3.53 -8.69
N SER A 299 -20.86 4.69 -8.29
CA SER A 299 -22.28 5.05 -8.29
C SER A 299 -22.88 5.09 -9.70
N ALA A 300 -22.16 5.65 -10.68
CA ALA A 300 -22.60 5.68 -12.08
C ALA A 300 -22.81 4.27 -12.68
N ALA A 301 -22.16 3.25 -12.11
CA ALA A 301 -22.31 1.87 -12.51
C ALA A 301 -23.43 1.12 -11.75
N CYS A 302 -24.07 1.75 -10.76
CA CYS A 302 -25.06 1.15 -9.86
C CYS A 302 -26.46 1.75 -10.06
N HIS A 303 -26.94 1.72 -11.30
CA HIS A 303 -28.31 2.13 -11.66
C HIS A 303 -29.07 0.93 -12.23
N PRO A 304 -29.43 -0.08 -11.40
CA PRO A 304 -30.03 -1.33 -11.88
C PRO A 304 -31.43 -1.09 -12.45
N PRO A 305 -31.95 -2.00 -13.30
CA PRO A 305 -33.35 -1.97 -13.72
C PRO A 305 -34.31 -2.03 -12.53
N GLU A 306 -35.46 -1.36 -12.59
CA GLU A 306 -36.47 -1.34 -11.52
C GLU A 306 -36.98 -2.75 -11.12
N ALA A 307 -36.93 -3.70 -12.06
CA ALA A 307 -37.31 -5.09 -11.81
C ALA A 307 -36.31 -5.87 -10.93
N ASP A 308 -35.08 -5.36 -10.76
CA ASP A 308 -34.01 -6.03 -10.01
C ASP A 308 -34.00 -5.64 -8.54
N VAL A 309 -34.99 -6.14 -7.80
CA VAL A 309 -35.13 -5.91 -6.35
C VAL A 309 -34.02 -6.64 -5.59
N ASP A 310 -33.44 -6.00 -4.57
CA ASP A 310 -32.37 -6.53 -3.71
C ASP A 310 -31.13 -7.01 -4.48
N ALA A 311 -30.75 -6.29 -5.55
CA ALA A 311 -29.59 -6.62 -6.37
C ALA A 311 -28.30 -6.76 -5.54
N SER A 312 -28.13 -5.92 -4.51
CA SER A 312 -26.99 -5.91 -3.59
C SER A 312 -26.79 -7.26 -2.88
N SER A 313 -27.87 -7.96 -2.55
CA SER A 313 -27.87 -9.24 -1.82
C SER A 313 -27.65 -10.47 -2.72
N LYS A 314 -27.69 -10.27 -4.04
CA LYS A 314 -27.62 -11.32 -5.06
C LYS A 314 -26.25 -11.36 -5.75
N ARG A 315 -26.09 -12.28 -6.71
CA ARG A 315 -24.89 -12.32 -7.56
C ARG A 315 -25.02 -11.28 -8.66
N VAL A 316 -24.19 -10.25 -8.61
CA VAL A 316 -24.19 -9.18 -9.60
C VAL A 316 -23.08 -9.34 -10.63
N MET A 317 -23.33 -8.80 -11.82
CA MET A 317 -22.36 -8.61 -12.89
C MET A 317 -22.62 -7.26 -13.51
N TRP A 318 -21.57 -6.58 -13.94
CA TRP A 318 -21.71 -5.33 -14.68
C TRP A 318 -21.75 -5.63 -16.17
N GLY A 319 -22.70 -5.01 -16.86
CA GLY A 319 -22.83 -5.12 -18.31
C GLY A 319 -24.03 -4.35 -18.82
N VAL A 320 -24.30 -4.49 -20.11
CA VAL A 320 -25.43 -3.86 -20.79
C VAL A 320 -26.73 -4.47 -20.27
N VAL A 321 -27.61 -3.60 -19.76
CA VAL A 321 -28.98 -3.94 -19.38
C VAL A 321 -29.93 -3.72 -20.57
N ALA A 322 -31.12 -4.34 -20.54
CA ALA A 322 -32.07 -4.23 -21.64
C ALA A 322 -32.37 -2.75 -21.99
N LYS A 323 -32.37 -2.38 -23.28
CA LYS A 323 -32.54 -0.97 -23.71
C LYS A 323 -33.83 -0.32 -23.20
N GLU A 324 -34.83 -1.12 -22.86
CA GLU A 324 -36.11 -0.67 -22.31
C GLU A 324 -36.01 -0.25 -20.85
N SER A 325 -35.00 -0.74 -20.12
CA SER A 325 -34.83 -0.49 -18.68
C SER A 325 -34.23 0.88 -18.36
N PHE A 326 -33.71 1.61 -19.33
CA PHE A 326 -33.15 2.94 -19.11
C PHE A 326 -33.66 3.92 -20.18
N LYS A 327 -34.46 4.90 -19.73
CA LYS A 327 -35.02 5.95 -20.59
C LYS A 327 -34.45 7.29 -20.17
N TYR A 328 -33.84 8.00 -21.11
CA TYR A 328 -33.43 9.39 -20.91
C TYR A 328 -34.24 10.30 -21.81
N ARG A 329 -34.93 11.29 -21.22
CA ARG A 329 -35.87 12.19 -21.92
C ARG A 329 -36.86 11.43 -22.82
N GLY A 330 -37.40 10.32 -22.31
CA GLY A 330 -38.37 9.47 -23.01
C GLY A 330 -37.80 8.57 -24.11
N LYS A 331 -36.49 8.59 -24.38
CA LYS A 331 -35.83 7.71 -25.36
C LYS A 331 -35.05 6.60 -24.67
N SER A 332 -35.22 5.37 -25.16
CA SER A 332 -34.43 4.22 -24.73
C SER A 332 -32.97 4.38 -25.18
N VAL A 333 -32.04 4.30 -24.21
CA VAL A 333 -30.60 4.44 -24.43
C VAL A 333 -29.90 3.20 -23.90
N GLY A 334 -28.84 2.75 -24.58
CA GLY A 334 -28.00 1.67 -24.06
C GLY A 334 -27.37 2.08 -22.73
N HIS A 335 -27.60 1.31 -21.68
CA HIS A 335 -27.10 1.58 -20.33
C HIS A 335 -26.37 0.34 -19.79
N CYS A 336 -25.31 0.57 -19.01
CA CYS A 336 -24.57 -0.50 -18.35
C CYS A 336 -24.74 -0.35 -16.84
N SER A 337 -25.04 -1.44 -16.14
CA SER A 337 -25.21 -1.37 -14.70
C SER A 337 -24.84 -2.70 -14.04
N PHE A 338 -24.52 -2.64 -12.76
CA PHE A 338 -24.51 -3.80 -11.89
C PHE A 338 -25.94 -4.30 -11.70
N THR A 339 -26.18 -5.56 -12.03
CA THR A 339 -27.49 -6.19 -11.84
C THR A 339 -27.37 -7.69 -11.60
N SER A 340 -28.35 -8.26 -10.90
CA SER A 340 -28.54 -9.69 -10.73
C SER A 340 -29.23 -10.34 -11.95
N LEU A 341 -29.86 -9.54 -12.82
CA LEU A 341 -30.51 -9.98 -14.06
C LEU A 341 -29.51 -10.23 -15.19
N LYS A 342 -29.97 -10.83 -16.30
CA LYS A 342 -29.12 -11.14 -17.47
C LYS A 342 -28.51 -9.85 -18.05
N VAL A 343 -27.19 -9.87 -18.27
CA VAL A 343 -26.44 -8.77 -18.88
C VAL A 343 -25.59 -9.29 -20.03
N GLU A 344 -25.34 -8.41 -20.99
CA GLU A 344 -24.43 -8.65 -22.10
C GLU A 344 -23.17 -7.78 -21.96
N ALA A 345 -22.06 -8.21 -22.57
CA ALA A 345 -20.86 -7.39 -22.58
C ALA A 345 -21.05 -6.19 -23.52
N PRO A 346 -20.58 -4.99 -23.15
CA PRO A 346 -20.66 -3.83 -24.05
C PRO A 346 -19.85 -4.06 -25.33
N ILE A 347 -20.48 -3.75 -26.47
CA ILE A 347 -19.94 -3.97 -27.80
C ILE A 347 -19.01 -2.81 -28.15
N VAL A 348 -17.82 -3.13 -28.63
CA VAL A 348 -16.83 -2.12 -29.03
C VAL A 348 -17.40 -1.28 -30.17
N GLY A 349 -17.39 0.03 -29.97
CA GLY A 349 -17.82 1.00 -30.96
C GLY A 349 -19.30 1.38 -30.91
N GLU A 350 -20.11 0.69 -30.12
CA GLU A 350 -21.51 1.07 -29.83
C GLU A 350 -21.59 2.23 -28.85
N ARG A 351 -22.75 2.90 -28.81
CA ARG A 351 -22.98 4.06 -27.94
C ARG A 351 -23.79 3.68 -26.70
N TYR A 352 -23.29 4.09 -25.54
CA TYR A 352 -23.92 3.90 -24.24
C TYR A 352 -23.97 5.22 -23.47
N ALA A 353 -24.82 5.27 -22.43
CA ALA A 353 -24.96 6.42 -21.55
C ALA A 353 -23.64 6.77 -20.85
N GLY A 354 -23.15 8.00 -21.05
CA GLY A 354 -21.94 8.56 -20.45
C GLY A 354 -22.03 10.08 -20.33
N HIS A 355 -20.88 10.74 -20.16
CA HIS A 355 -20.64 12.17 -20.35
C HIS A 355 -19.27 12.30 -21.00
#